data_AF-A0AB34L114-F1
#
_entry.id   AF-A0AB34L114-F1
#
_cell.length_a   1.000
_cell.length_b   1.000
_cell.length_c   1.000
_cell.angle_alpha   90.00
_cell.angle_beta   90.00
_cell.angle_gamma   90.00
#
_symmetry.space_group_name_H-M   'P 1'
#
loop_
_entity.id
_entity.type
_entity.pdbx_description
1 polymer ?
#
loop_
_entity_poly.entity_id
_entity_poly.type
_entity_poly.pdbx_seq_one_letter_code
_entity_poly.pdbx_strand_id
1 'polypeptide(L)'
;MDASTPASTRVLATPELLELILLPLLSQLRDPLEREDPRSPKTRQNATVLLSLLALRATNRTFSALLTTTSPRLRRALFLAPAHPQPAAGAPTPPLLNPIAQTTFPAYHFRFWHLAPEASGNRYCAYLIVSRDDLRAYRAVVARGPKVLDRMLLAQPPAVALEARIWDERDETREYLGRTAELADPRIESREGLTVGEVHRRVGEMFDRHADVVAIKLTTV
;
A
#
# COMPACT_ATOMS: atom_id res chain seq x y z
N MET A 1 -18.21 45.21 -7.13
CA MET A 1 -17.11 45.01 -8.11
C MET A 1 -16.82 43.53 -8.15
N ASP A 2 -17.44 42.82 -9.11
CA ASP A 2 -17.24 41.39 -9.29
C ASP A 2 -15.89 41.15 -9.95
N ALA A 3 -14.95 40.63 -9.17
CA ALA A 3 -13.74 40.04 -9.72
C ALA A 3 -14.17 38.75 -10.44
N SER A 4 -14.31 38.83 -11.77
CA SER A 4 -14.45 37.69 -12.66
C SER A 4 -13.38 36.66 -12.30
N THR A 5 -13.80 35.57 -11.64
CA THR A 5 -12.91 34.49 -11.28
C THR A 5 -12.40 33.85 -12.57
N PRO A 6 -11.08 33.71 -12.78
CA PRO A 6 -10.54 33.15 -14.02
C PRO A 6 -11.18 31.79 -14.31
N ALA A 7 -11.44 31.49 -15.59
CA ALA A 7 -12.07 30.23 -15.99
C ALA A 7 -11.34 28.98 -15.48
N SER A 8 -10.00 29.05 -15.38
CA SER A 8 -9.17 28.00 -14.77
C SER A 8 -9.47 27.78 -13.28
N THR A 9 -9.76 28.83 -12.53
CA THR A 9 -10.17 28.75 -11.12
C THR A 9 -11.55 28.12 -10.98
N ARG A 10 -12.47 28.36 -11.94
CA ARG A 10 -13.79 27.71 -11.98
C ARG A 10 -13.69 26.22 -12.28
N VAL A 11 -12.83 25.80 -13.22
CA VAL A 11 -12.60 24.37 -13.54
C VAL A 11 -12.06 23.60 -12.33
N LEU A 12 -11.13 24.17 -11.57
CA LEU A 12 -10.56 23.54 -10.37
C LEU A 12 -11.51 23.56 -9.16
N ALA A 13 -12.58 24.37 -9.21
CA ALA A 13 -13.61 24.45 -8.18
C ALA A 13 -14.75 23.46 -8.40
N THR A 14 -14.93 22.93 -9.62
CA THR A 14 -15.96 21.96 -9.96
C THR A 14 -15.45 20.52 -9.77
N PRO A 15 -16.05 19.72 -8.86
CA PRO A 15 -15.59 18.36 -8.56
C PRO A 15 -15.49 17.45 -9.78
N GLU A 16 -16.49 17.46 -10.65
CA GLU A 16 -16.62 16.56 -11.80
C GLU A 16 -15.56 16.86 -12.86
N LEU A 17 -15.30 18.14 -13.12
CA LEU A 17 -14.27 18.58 -14.08
C LEU A 17 -12.87 18.29 -13.55
N LEU A 18 -12.65 18.49 -12.25
CA LEU A 18 -11.38 18.15 -11.61
C LEU A 18 -11.10 16.65 -11.68
N GLU A 19 -12.11 15.81 -11.45
CA GLU A 19 -12.00 14.36 -11.61
C GLU A 19 -11.67 13.95 -13.06
N LEU A 20 -12.31 14.57 -14.05
CA LEU A 20 -12.05 14.32 -15.47
C LEU A 20 -10.62 14.68 -15.91
N ILE A 21 -9.98 15.63 -15.23
CA ILE A 21 -8.57 16.00 -15.49
C ILE A 21 -7.63 15.04 -14.76
N LEU A 22 -7.93 14.71 -13.51
CA LEU A 22 -7.03 13.93 -12.66
C LEU A 22 -7.01 12.44 -13.00
N LEU A 23 -8.14 11.84 -13.37
CA LEU A 23 -8.18 10.41 -13.69
C LEU A 23 -7.28 10.04 -14.88
N PRO A 24 -7.29 10.77 -16.02
CA PRO A 24 -6.35 10.50 -17.12
C PRO A 24 -4.89 10.71 -16.74
N LEU A 25 -4.58 11.67 -15.87
CA LEU A 25 -3.21 11.87 -15.38
C LEU A 25 -2.77 10.72 -14.47
N LEU A 26 -3.67 10.22 -13.64
CA LEU A 26 -3.42 9.05 -12.79
C LEU A 26 -3.33 7.75 -13.58
N SER A 27 -4.07 7.61 -14.69
CA SER A 27 -3.93 6.45 -15.58
C SER A 27 -2.62 6.45 -16.38
N GLN A 28 -1.89 7.56 -16.40
CA GLN A 28 -0.54 7.64 -16.96
C GLN A 28 0.55 7.25 -15.94
N LEU A 29 0.18 7.00 -14.67
CA LEU A 29 1.11 6.37 -13.74
C LEU A 29 1.54 5.04 -14.34
N ARG A 30 2.85 4.82 -14.38
CA ARG A 30 3.40 3.74 -15.20
C ARG A 30 3.15 2.41 -14.49
N ASP A 31 2.42 1.50 -15.12
CA ASP A 31 2.16 0.15 -14.57
C ASP A 31 3.47 -0.58 -14.25
N PRO A 32 3.64 -1.17 -13.06
CA PRO A 32 4.85 -1.90 -12.73
C PRO A 32 5.01 -3.11 -13.64
N LEU A 33 6.24 -3.38 -14.08
CA LEU A 33 6.53 -4.62 -14.79
C LEU A 33 6.57 -5.79 -13.80
N GLU A 34 6.27 -7.00 -14.28
CA GLU A 34 6.16 -8.24 -13.48
C GLU A 34 7.42 -8.56 -12.62
N ARG A 35 8.57 -7.97 -12.98
CA ARG A 35 9.86 -8.13 -12.29
C ARG A 35 10.51 -6.79 -11.94
N GLU A 36 9.74 -5.72 -11.91
CA GLU A 36 10.28 -4.39 -11.62
C GLU A 36 10.76 -4.31 -10.17
N ASP A 37 11.97 -3.81 -9.96
CA ASP A 37 12.47 -3.55 -8.62
C ASP A 37 11.55 -2.52 -7.94
N PRO A 38 11.00 -2.78 -6.73
CA PRO A 38 10.24 -1.79 -5.97
C PRO A 38 11.02 -0.49 -5.73
N ARG A 39 12.36 -0.50 -5.85
CA ARG A 39 13.24 0.67 -5.76
C ARG A 39 13.51 1.34 -7.11
N SER A 40 12.83 0.93 -8.18
CA SER A 40 13.05 1.49 -9.52
C SER A 40 12.80 3.02 -9.53
N PRO A 41 13.50 3.78 -10.40
CA PRO A 41 13.22 5.20 -10.60
C PRO A 41 11.75 5.47 -10.95
N LYS A 42 11.11 4.54 -11.65
CA LYS A 42 9.70 4.62 -12.04
C LYS A 42 8.75 4.46 -10.85
N THR A 43 8.98 3.51 -9.94
CA THR A 43 8.19 3.38 -8.71
C THR A 43 8.32 4.64 -7.84
N ARG A 44 9.52 5.22 -7.74
CA ARG A 44 9.74 6.50 -7.05
C ARG A 44 9.01 7.67 -7.70
N GLN A 45 9.01 7.73 -9.03
CA GLN A 45 8.28 8.75 -9.78
C GLN A 45 6.77 8.63 -9.53
N ASN A 46 6.21 7.43 -9.62
CA ASN A 46 4.79 7.19 -9.33
C ASN A 46 4.44 7.61 -7.91
N ALA A 47 5.24 7.21 -6.91
CA ALA A 47 5.04 7.60 -5.52
C ALA A 47 5.08 9.12 -5.31
N THR A 48 6.02 9.81 -5.98
CA THR A 48 6.15 11.28 -5.90
C THR A 48 4.92 11.98 -6.46
N VAL A 49 4.39 11.52 -7.60
CA VAL A 49 3.16 12.07 -8.19
C VAL A 49 1.97 11.85 -7.26
N LEU A 50 1.81 10.64 -6.73
CA LEU A 50 0.73 10.31 -5.79
C LEU A 50 0.81 11.17 -4.52
N LEU A 51 2.00 11.33 -3.92
CA LEU A 51 2.21 12.17 -2.74
C LEU A 51 1.89 13.63 -3.02
N SER A 52 2.32 14.15 -4.17
CA SER A 52 2.05 15.53 -4.58
C SER A 52 0.55 15.78 -4.75
N LEU A 53 -0.18 14.84 -5.35
CA LEU A 53 -1.62 14.91 -5.46
C LEU A 53 -2.31 14.86 -4.10
N LEU A 54 -1.90 13.94 -3.21
CA LEU A 54 -2.44 13.86 -1.85
C LEU A 54 -2.19 15.13 -1.03
N ALA A 55 -1.06 15.81 -1.25
CA ALA A 55 -0.74 17.08 -0.59
C ALA A 55 -1.70 18.22 -0.98
N LEU A 56 -2.30 18.17 -2.18
CA LEU A 56 -3.30 19.16 -2.61
C LEU A 56 -4.53 19.19 -1.69
N ARG A 57 -4.78 18.13 -0.91
CA ARG A 57 -5.86 18.10 0.09
C ARG A 57 -5.73 19.23 1.12
N ALA A 58 -4.50 19.66 1.43
CA ALA A 58 -4.27 20.72 2.40
C ALA A 58 -4.72 22.10 1.90
N THR A 59 -4.71 22.33 0.58
CA THR A 59 -4.92 23.64 -0.03
C THR A 59 -6.19 23.72 -0.87
N ASN A 60 -6.71 22.60 -1.38
CA ASN A 60 -7.90 22.53 -2.22
C ASN A 60 -9.04 21.77 -1.53
N ARG A 61 -10.05 22.52 -1.06
CA ARG A 61 -11.24 21.96 -0.39
C ARG A 61 -12.09 21.09 -1.31
N THR A 62 -12.22 21.44 -2.59
CA THR A 62 -12.94 20.65 -3.60
C THR A 62 -12.26 19.29 -3.80
N PHE A 63 -10.94 19.28 -3.93
CA PHE A 63 -10.16 18.05 -3.99
C PHE A 63 -10.28 17.23 -2.70
N SER A 64 -10.25 17.88 -1.53
CA SER A 64 -10.48 17.18 -0.27
C SER A 64 -11.85 16.52 -0.21
N ALA A 65 -12.92 17.19 -0.67
CA ALA A 65 -14.27 16.63 -0.73
C ALA A 65 -14.36 15.43 -1.69
N LEU A 66 -13.72 15.53 -2.86
CA LEU A 66 -13.63 14.41 -3.81
C LEU A 66 -13.00 13.15 -3.19
N LEU A 67 -11.92 13.33 -2.41
CA LEU A 67 -11.23 12.23 -1.74
C LEU A 67 -11.99 11.65 -0.55
N THR A 68 -12.88 12.40 0.09
CA THR A 68 -13.62 11.91 1.27
C THR A 68 -14.95 11.28 0.90
N THR A 69 -15.69 11.86 -0.05
CA THR A 69 -17.13 11.59 -0.20
C THR A 69 -17.56 11.31 -1.63
N THR A 70 -16.93 11.96 -2.63
CA THR A 70 -17.63 12.17 -3.91
C THR A 70 -17.13 11.31 -5.06
N SER A 71 -15.85 10.94 -5.12
CA SER A 71 -15.31 10.15 -6.25
C SER A 71 -14.75 8.79 -5.81
N PRO A 72 -15.45 7.68 -6.07
CA PRO A 72 -14.91 6.34 -5.82
C PRO A 72 -13.76 6.01 -6.77
N ARG A 73 -13.77 6.52 -8.01
CA ARG A 73 -12.73 6.25 -9.02
C ARG A 73 -11.40 6.89 -8.62
N LEU A 74 -11.43 8.16 -8.20
CA LEU A 74 -10.23 8.87 -7.77
C LEU A 74 -9.67 8.29 -6.49
N ARG A 75 -10.54 7.94 -5.53
CA ARG A 75 -10.13 7.24 -4.31
C ARG A 75 -9.45 5.92 -4.61
N ARG A 76 -9.97 5.14 -5.57
CA ARG A 76 -9.32 3.92 -6.04
C ARG A 76 -7.95 4.23 -6.64
N ALA A 77 -7.85 5.14 -7.60
CA ALA A 77 -6.56 5.48 -8.22
C ALA A 77 -5.48 5.95 -7.22
N LEU A 78 -5.89 6.43 -6.04
CA LEU A 78 -5.01 6.87 -4.95
C LEU A 78 -4.87 5.86 -3.81
N PHE A 79 -5.31 4.61 -4.00
CA PHE A 79 -5.27 3.53 -3.00
C PHE A 79 -6.07 3.84 -1.71
N LEU A 80 -7.09 4.71 -1.76
CA LEU A 80 -7.93 5.12 -0.62
C LEU A 80 -9.29 4.41 -0.56
N ALA A 81 -9.56 3.54 -1.54
CA ALA A 81 -10.76 2.73 -1.59
C ALA A 81 -10.49 1.46 -2.40
N PRO A 82 -11.16 0.35 -2.08
CA PRO A 82 -11.04 -0.87 -2.85
C PRO A 82 -11.53 -0.67 -4.28
N ALA A 83 -10.75 -1.17 -5.24
CA ALA A 83 -11.28 -1.44 -6.57
C ALA A 83 -12.39 -2.49 -6.41
N HIS A 84 -13.55 -2.31 -7.08
CA HIS A 84 -14.50 -3.42 -7.13
C HIS A 84 -13.79 -4.62 -7.76
N PRO A 85 -13.98 -5.84 -7.22
CA PRO A 85 -13.49 -7.02 -7.90
C PRO A 85 -14.12 -7.00 -9.28
N GLN A 86 -13.33 -6.78 -10.32
CA GLN A 86 -13.76 -7.11 -11.67
C GLN A 86 -13.86 -8.64 -11.70
N PRO A 87 -15.03 -9.21 -11.99
CA PRO A 87 -15.09 -10.62 -12.34
C PRO A 87 -14.50 -10.74 -13.74
N ALA A 88 -13.18 -10.95 -13.83
CA ALA A 88 -12.57 -11.26 -15.11
C ALA A 88 -12.56 -12.78 -15.28
N ALA A 89 -13.41 -13.28 -16.18
CA ALA A 89 -13.27 -14.58 -16.81
C ALA A 89 -12.03 -14.60 -17.74
N GLY A 90 -10.86 -14.26 -17.19
CA GLY A 90 -9.61 -14.06 -17.90
C GLY A 90 -8.39 -14.31 -16.99
N ALA A 91 -7.20 -14.34 -17.59
CA ALA A 91 -5.96 -14.64 -16.89
C ALA A 91 -5.76 -13.72 -15.67
N PRO A 92 -5.24 -14.23 -14.55
CA PRO A 92 -5.03 -13.41 -13.36
C PRO A 92 -4.06 -12.28 -13.72
N THR A 93 -4.41 -11.05 -13.33
CA THR A 93 -3.54 -9.87 -13.47
C THR A 93 -2.72 -9.74 -12.19
N PRO A 94 -1.40 -9.46 -12.26
CA PRO A 94 -0.62 -9.21 -11.06
C PRO A 94 -1.22 -8.03 -10.29
N PRO A 95 -1.29 -8.09 -8.95
CA PRO A 95 -1.66 -6.91 -8.17
C PRO A 95 -0.74 -5.73 -8.49
N LEU A 96 -1.20 -4.54 -8.20
CA LEU A 96 -0.43 -3.31 -8.18
C LEU A 96 -0.15 -2.98 -6.72
N LEU A 97 1.12 -3.00 -6.32
CA LEU A 97 1.53 -2.62 -4.97
C LEU A 97 1.49 -1.11 -4.82
N ASN A 98 1.14 -0.62 -3.62
CA ASN A 98 1.09 0.81 -3.32
C ASN A 98 2.49 1.44 -3.44
N PRO A 99 2.75 2.32 -4.43
CA PRO A 99 4.08 2.88 -4.66
C PRO A 99 4.55 3.76 -3.50
N ILE A 100 3.63 4.43 -2.80
CA ILE A 100 3.96 5.24 -1.62
C ILE A 100 4.46 4.32 -0.51
N ALA A 101 3.77 3.20 -0.24
CA ALA A 101 4.22 2.25 0.77
C ALA A 101 5.60 1.66 0.41
N GLN A 102 5.81 1.26 -0.85
CA GLN A 102 7.07 0.70 -1.33
C GLN A 102 8.27 1.64 -1.20
N THR A 103 8.05 2.94 -1.41
CA THR A 103 9.13 3.95 -1.42
C THR A 103 9.36 4.58 -0.05
N THR A 104 8.33 4.61 0.81
CA THR A 104 8.45 5.11 2.18
C THR A 104 9.25 4.15 3.06
N PHE A 105 9.09 2.84 2.84
CA PHE A 105 9.74 1.80 3.63
C PHE A 105 10.70 0.99 2.75
N PRO A 106 11.95 1.43 2.56
CA PRO A 106 12.87 0.81 1.60
C PRO A 106 13.27 -0.62 1.99
N ALA A 107 13.12 -0.99 3.26
CA ALA A 107 13.31 -2.36 3.75
C ALA A 107 12.13 -3.28 3.39
N TYR A 108 11.00 -2.74 2.91
CA TYR A 108 9.89 -3.55 2.46
C TYR A 108 10.32 -4.34 1.25
N HIS A 109 10.51 -5.64 1.46
CA HIS A 109 10.59 -6.61 0.38
C HIS A 109 9.19 -6.90 -0.16
N PHE A 110 8.51 -5.85 -0.64
CA PHE A 110 7.17 -5.95 -1.18
C PHE A 110 7.24 -6.34 -2.65
N ARG A 111 7.27 -7.66 -2.92
CA ARG A 111 7.58 -8.22 -4.25
C ARG A 111 6.54 -9.23 -4.69
N PHE A 112 6.29 -9.26 -5.99
CA PHE A 112 5.59 -10.36 -6.63
C PHE A 112 6.49 -11.58 -6.75
N TRP A 113 5.90 -12.73 -6.47
CA TRP A 113 6.49 -14.03 -6.74
C TRP A 113 5.45 -14.91 -7.41
N HIS A 114 5.78 -15.41 -8.60
CA HIS A 114 5.04 -16.49 -9.25
C HIS A 114 5.72 -17.79 -8.86
N LEU A 115 5.16 -18.57 -7.93
CA LEU A 115 5.66 -19.95 -7.76
C LEU A 115 5.31 -20.70 -9.04
N ALA A 116 6.03 -21.77 -9.36
CA ALA A 116 5.73 -22.63 -10.50
C ALA A 116 4.21 -22.88 -10.58
N PRO A 117 3.59 -22.88 -11.78
CA PRO A 117 2.14 -22.97 -11.94
C PRO A 117 1.49 -24.09 -11.12
N GLU A 118 2.18 -25.22 -10.94
CA GLU A 118 1.72 -26.35 -10.13
C GLU A 118 1.73 -26.07 -8.62
N ALA A 119 2.61 -25.19 -8.13
CA ALA A 119 2.82 -24.88 -6.72
C ALA A 119 1.99 -23.68 -6.19
N SER A 120 1.66 -22.70 -7.04
CA SER A 120 0.83 -21.54 -6.69
C SER A 120 -0.64 -21.65 -7.12
N GLY A 121 -1.00 -22.68 -7.90
CA GLY A 121 -2.31 -22.74 -8.54
C GLY A 121 -2.57 -21.54 -9.46
N ASN A 122 -1.51 -21.03 -10.12
CA ASN A 122 -1.55 -19.85 -10.99
C ASN A 122 -1.96 -18.54 -10.29
N ARG A 123 -1.75 -18.43 -8.96
CA ARG A 123 -2.05 -17.23 -8.17
C ARG A 123 -0.79 -16.38 -7.97
N TYR A 124 -0.93 -15.06 -8.10
CA TYR A 124 0.13 -14.13 -7.72
C TYR A 124 0.25 -14.06 -6.21
N CYS A 125 1.48 -14.18 -5.72
CA CYS A 125 1.80 -13.97 -4.31
C CYS A 125 2.60 -12.68 -4.16
N ALA A 126 2.26 -11.88 -3.14
CA ALA A 126 3.11 -10.82 -2.66
C ALA A 126 3.56 -11.16 -1.23
N TYR A 127 4.83 -10.94 -0.92
CA TYR A 127 5.29 -10.94 0.46
C TYR A 127 5.79 -9.57 0.87
N LEU A 128 5.81 -9.28 2.17
CA LEU A 128 6.27 -8.05 2.78
C LEU A 128 7.07 -8.42 4.02
N ILE A 129 8.31 -7.95 4.16
CA ILE A 129 9.11 -8.13 5.36
C ILE A 129 9.09 -6.83 6.16
N VAL A 130 8.74 -6.93 7.45
CA VAL A 130 8.71 -5.80 8.39
C VAL A 130 9.62 -6.13 9.56
N SER A 131 10.63 -5.29 9.79
CA SER A 131 11.48 -5.34 10.98
C SER A 131 10.93 -4.46 12.11
N ARG A 132 11.47 -4.63 13.33
CA ARG A 132 11.17 -3.72 14.44
C ARG A 132 11.55 -2.27 14.15
N ASP A 133 12.64 -2.04 13.43
CA ASP A 133 13.08 -0.68 13.10
C ASP A 133 12.17 -0.04 12.04
N ASP A 134 11.61 -0.83 11.13
CA ASP A 134 10.59 -0.36 10.19
C ASP A 134 9.34 0.18 10.91
N LEU A 135 8.91 -0.47 11.99
CA LEU A 135 7.78 0.05 12.80
C LEU A 135 8.10 1.40 13.45
N ARG A 136 9.33 1.59 13.91
CA ARG A 136 9.76 2.87 14.49
C ARG A 136 9.77 3.96 13.43
N ALA A 137 10.31 3.66 12.25
CA ALA A 137 10.28 4.56 11.09
C ALA A 137 8.85 4.89 10.67
N TYR A 138 7.96 3.90 10.55
CA TYR A 138 6.55 4.10 10.25
C TYR A 138 5.86 5.00 11.27
N ARG A 139 6.04 4.77 12.58
CA ARG A 139 5.45 5.62 13.63
C ARG A 139 5.93 7.07 13.50
N ALA A 140 7.21 7.29 13.19
CA ALA A 140 7.75 8.63 12.96
C ALA A 140 7.16 9.30 11.70
N VAL A 141 7.00 8.55 10.61
CA VAL A 141 6.36 9.03 9.38
C VAL A 141 4.90 9.38 9.62
N VAL A 142 4.13 8.53 10.29
CA VAL A 142 2.70 8.80 10.59
C VAL A 142 2.55 9.99 11.53
N ALA A 143 3.46 10.17 12.48
CA ALA A 143 3.43 11.31 13.40
C ALA A 143 3.72 12.66 12.70
N ARG A 144 4.57 12.67 11.67
CA ARG A 144 5.01 13.89 10.97
C ARG A 144 4.32 14.13 9.63
N GLY A 145 3.78 13.08 9.04
CA GLY A 145 3.29 13.03 7.67
C GLY A 145 1.78 13.14 7.56
N PRO A 146 1.25 13.07 6.32
CA PRO A 146 -0.17 13.08 6.11
C PRO A 146 -0.78 11.78 6.67
N LYS A 147 -1.77 11.93 7.58
CA LYS A 147 -2.59 10.85 8.18
C LYS A 147 -3.26 9.90 7.17
N VAL A 148 -3.07 10.13 5.88
CA VAL A 148 -3.63 9.36 4.79
C VAL A 148 -2.90 8.05 4.57
N LEU A 149 -1.58 7.97 4.80
CA LEU A 149 -0.77 6.76 4.56
C LEU A 149 -1.34 5.55 5.30
N ASP A 150 -1.73 5.77 6.55
CA ASP A 150 -2.33 4.78 7.44
C ASP A 150 -3.59 4.13 6.84
N ARG A 151 -4.35 4.89 6.06
CA ARG A 151 -5.62 4.48 5.44
C ARG A 151 -5.46 4.00 4.00
N MET A 152 -4.26 4.04 3.45
CA MET A 152 -4.03 3.57 2.09
C MET A 152 -3.97 2.05 2.07
N LEU A 153 -4.58 1.44 1.06
CA LEU A 153 -4.48 0.01 0.77
C LEU A 153 -3.04 -0.37 0.45
N LEU A 154 -2.66 -1.60 0.80
CA LEU A 154 -1.36 -2.16 0.44
C LEU A 154 -1.22 -2.44 -1.07
N ALA A 155 -2.30 -2.89 -1.71
CA ALA A 155 -2.29 -3.29 -3.11
C ALA A 155 -3.65 -3.09 -3.78
N GLN A 156 -3.66 -3.19 -5.12
CA GLN A 156 -4.85 -3.21 -5.97
C GLN A 156 -4.78 -4.35 -6.99
N PRO A 157 -5.72 -5.30 -7.04
CA PRO A 157 -6.89 -5.40 -6.17
C PRO A 157 -6.50 -5.54 -4.68
N PRO A 158 -7.40 -5.17 -3.76
CA PRO A 158 -7.07 -5.14 -2.34
C PRO A 158 -6.67 -6.52 -1.82
N ALA A 159 -5.54 -6.59 -1.12
CA ALA A 159 -5.14 -7.79 -0.39
C ALA A 159 -6.06 -7.95 0.83
N VAL A 160 -6.85 -9.02 0.90
CA VAL A 160 -7.82 -9.25 1.99
C VAL A 160 -7.24 -10.04 3.15
N ALA A 161 -6.15 -10.77 2.94
CA ALA A 161 -5.50 -11.57 3.97
C ALA A 161 -3.98 -11.62 3.77
N LEU A 162 -3.26 -11.65 4.89
CA LEU A 162 -1.83 -11.92 4.98
C LEU A 162 -1.56 -12.95 6.08
N GLU A 163 -0.63 -13.86 5.81
CA GLU A 163 -0.07 -14.79 6.78
C GLU A 163 1.33 -14.32 7.21
N ALA A 164 1.52 -14.16 8.52
CA ALA A 164 2.75 -13.74 9.15
C ALA A 164 3.58 -14.95 9.59
N ARG A 165 4.88 -14.91 9.30
CA ARG A 165 5.87 -15.88 9.77
C ARG A 165 7.08 -15.13 10.29
N ILE A 166 7.76 -15.70 11.28
CA ILE A 166 9.03 -15.17 11.76
C ILE A 166 10.01 -15.16 10.58
N TRP A 167 10.57 -13.99 10.29
CA TRP A 167 11.66 -13.86 9.32
C TRP A 167 12.94 -13.71 10.09
N ASP A 168 13.78 -14.73 9.99
CA ASP A 168 14.99 -14.81 10.75
C ASP A 168 16.10 -15.21 9.78
N GLU A 169 17.06 -14.31 9.57
CA GLU A 169 18.35 -14.64 8.96
C GLU A 169 19.17 -15.44 9.98
N ARG A 170 18.64 -16.58 10.44
CA ARG A 170 19.28 -17.41 11.45
C ARG A 170 20.40 -18.19 10.79
N ASP A 171 21.59 -18.07 11.37
CA ASP A 171 22.69 -18.97 11.14
C ASP A 171 22.28 -20.39 11.56
N GLU A 172 22.28 -21.33 10.60
CA GLU A 172 21.88 -22.74 10.78
C GLU A 172 22.73 -23.46 11.85
N THR A 173 23.88 -22.88 12.22
CA THR A 173 24.83 -23.48 13.16
C THR A 173 24.57 -23.17 14.64
N ARG A 174 23.57 -22.33 14.97
CA ARG A 174 23.28 -21.94 16.36
C ARG A 174 22.00 -22.61 16.88
N GLU A 175 22.10 -23.26 18.04
CA GLU A 175 20.92 -23.69 18.81
C GLU A 175 20.28 -22.48 19.50
N TYR A 176 19.06 -22.14 19.06
CA TYR A 176 18.27 -21.03 19.62
C TYR A 176 17.30 -21.51 20.70
N LEU A 177 17.81 -22.22 21.70
CA LEU A 177 17.01 -22.72 22.84
C LEU A 177 16.36 -21.55 23.58
N GLY A 178 15.03 -21.63 23.79
CA GLY A 178 14.25 -20.62 24.51
C GLY A 178 13.74 -19.43 23.69
N ARG A 179 13.98 -19.43 22.36
CA ARG A 179 13.40 -18.41 21.45
C ARG A 179 12.00 -18.78 20.96
N THR A 180 11.26 -17.76 20.57
CA THR A 180 9.95 -17.90 19.95
C THR A 180 10.08 -18.67 18.63
N ALA A 181 9.36 -19.79 18.53
CA ALA A 181 9.33 -20.64 17.34
C ALA A 181 8.20 -20.25 16.37
N GLU A 182 7.08 -19.76 16.90
CA GLU A 182 5.89 -19.43 16.11
C GLU A 182 5.21 -18.15 16.62
N LEU A 183 4.57 -17.42 15.72
CA LEU A 183 3.79 -16.23 16.06
C LEU A 183 2.40 -16.64 16.56
N ALA A 184 1.98 -16.06 17.68
CA ALA A 184 0.58 -16.09 18.10
C ALA A 184 -0.29 -15.24 17.14
N ASP A 185 -1.42 -15.79 16.69
CA ASP A 185 -2.35 -15.16 15.73
C ASP A 185 -1.70 -14.65 14.43
N PRO A 186 -1.05 -15.52 13.63
CA PRO A 186 -0.24 -15.11 12.49
C PRO A 186 -1.05 -14.53 11.33
N ARG A 187 -2.38 -14.58 11.37
CA ARG A 187 -3.24 -14.17 10.26
C ARG A 187 -3.76 -12.75 10.46
N ILE A 188 -3.66 -11.94 9.41
CA ILE A 188 -4.18 -10.57 9.35
C ILE A 188 -5.22 -10.53 8.23
N GLU A 189 -6.45 -10.13 8.55
CA GLU A 189 -7.57 -10.14 7.60
C GLU A 189 -8.35 -8.82 7.59
N SER A 190 -8.90 -8.47 6.43
CA SER A 190 -9.84 -7.37 6.24
C SER A 190 -10.81 -7.69 5.11
N ARG A 191 -12.11 -7.42 5.33
CA ARG A 191 -13.15 -7.61 4.31
C ARG A 191 -13.03 -6.63 3.15
N GLU A 192 -12.54 -5.43 3.41
CA GLU A 192 -12.46 -4.33 2.44
C GLU A 192 -11.07 -4.20 1.81
N GLY A 193 -10.10 -4.97 2.33
CA GLY A 193 -8.70 -4.89 1.95
C GLY A 193 -7.83 -4.31 3.05
N LEU A 194 -6.61 -4.81 3.15
CA LEU A 194 -5.65 -4.46 4.17
C LEU A 194 -4.98 -3.12 3.85
N THR A 195 -5.05 -2.22 4.81
CA THR A 195 -4.35 -0.95 4.79
C THR A 195 -2.93 -1.06 5.34
N VAL A 196 -2.09 -0.09 4.99
CA VAL A 196 -0.74 0.05 5.58
C VAL A 196 -0.84 0.11 7.11
N GLY A 197 -1.81 0.85 7.63
CA GLY A 197 -2.03 1.01 9.06
C GLY A 197 -2.41 -0.25 9.81
N GLU A 198 -3.39 -0.99 9.29
CA GLU A 198 -3.83 -2.24 9.90
C GLU A 198 -2.70 -3.26 9.99
N VAL A 199 -1.89 -3.36 8.92
CA VAL A 199 -0.76 -4.28 8.89
C VAL A 199 0.31 -3.88 9.91
N HIS A 200 0.72 -2.61 9.96
CA HIS A 200 1.71 -2.17 10.95
C HIS A 200 1.20 -2.29 12.38
N ARG A 201 -0.08 -2.01 12.64
CA ARG A 201 -0.67 -2.19 13.96
C ARG A 201 -0.59 -3.65 14.39
N ARG A 202 -1.03 -4.59 13.55
CA ARG A 202 -1.04 -6.02 13.85
C ARG A 202 0.36 -6.61 13.99
N VAL A 203 1.28 -6.20 13.12
CA VAL A 203 2.70 -6.58 13.25
C VAL A 203 3.31 -6.00 14.53
N GLY A 204 2.94 -4.77 14.91
CA GLY A 204 3.33 -4.18 16.20
C GLY A 204 2.89 -5.01 17.39
N GLU A 205 1.63 -5.45 17.41
CA GLU A 205 1.11 -6.34 18.46
C GLU A 205 1.86 -7.69 18.51
N MET A 206 2.26 -8.24 17.36
CA MET A 206 3.08 -9.46 17.30
C MET A 206 4.47 -9.25 17.91
N PHE A 207 5.14 -8.13 17.59
CA PHE A 207 6.42 -7.80 18.20
C PHE A 207 6.32 -7.49 19.69
N ASP A 208 5.25 -6.84 20.14
CA ASP A 208 5.07 -6.54 21.57
C ASP A 208 4.88 -7.84 22.38
N ARG A 209 4.28 -8.88 21.78
CA ARG A 209 4.15 -10.22 22.40
C ARG A 209 5.44 -11.04 22.36
N HIS A 210 6.25 -10.88 21.33
CA HIS A 210 7.45 -11.71 21.08
C HIS A 210 8.72 -10.84 21.02
N ALA A 211 9.26 -10.50 22.18
CA ALA A 211 10.38 -9.55 22.33
C ALA A 211 11.65 -9.93 21.54
N ASP A 212 11.89 -11.23 21.38
CA ASP A 212 13.06 -11.80 20.69
C ASP A 212 12.94 -11.82 19.16
N VAL A 213 11.73 -11.62 18.60
CA VAL A 213 11.50 -11.59 17.16
C VAL A 213 11.94 -10.25 16.59
N VAL A 214 12.81 -10.26 15.58
CA VAL A 214 13.40 -9.04 14.97
C VAL A 214 12.76 -8.63 13.66
N ALA A 215 12.23 -9.60 12.89
CA ALA A 215 11.53 -9.37 11.64
C ALA A 215 10.40 -10.39 11.41
N ILE A 216 9.38 -9.95 10.69
CA ILE A 216 8.20 -10.75 10.34
C ILE A 216 7.99 -10.66 8.82
N LYS A 217 7.87 -11.82 8.17
CA LYS A 217 7.47 -11.93 6.77
C LYS A 217 5.97 -12.17 6.68
N LEU A 218 5.28 -11.28 5.99
CA LEU A 218 3.87 -11.34 5.65
C LEU A 218 3.73 -11.86 4.22
N THR A 219 2.80 -12.75 3.95
CA THR A 219 2.58 -13.33 2.61
C THR A 219 1.09 -13.33 2.29
N THR A 220 0.69 -12.94 1.08
CA THR A 220 -0.73 -13.01 0.64
C THR A 220 -1.22 -14.44 0.57
N VAL A 221 -2.47 -14.66 1.00
CA VAL A 221 -3.15 -15.97 1.06
C VAL A 221 -4.25 -16.05 -0.01
#